data_AF-A0A2V8MBS9-F1
#
_entry.id   AF-A0A2V8MBS9-F1
#
_cell.length_a   1.000
_cell.length_b   1.000
_cell.length_c   1.000
_cell.angle_alpha   90.00
_cell.angle_beta   90.00
_cell.angle_gamma   90.00
#
_symmetry.space_group_name_H-M   'P 1'
#
loop_
_entity.id
_entity.type
_entity.pdbx_description
1 polymer ?
#
loop_
_entity_poly.entity_id
_entity_poly.type
_entity_poly.pdbx_seq_one_letter_code
_entity_poly.pdbx_strand_id
1 'polypeptide(L)'
;NQAHTLIVSARLPRDKTLVQANSQMAAIGKQFVQEHPQQLGSDDRLRVTFMQERMTRGARPALLILMGAVGLVLLIACANVANLLLARATARQKEIAIRAAIGGGRARIVRQLLTETALLAVIGGICGLLLGSWGVRALLRGIPSDLPRIQEIAA
;
A
#
# COMPACT_ATOMS: atom_id res chain seq x y z
N ASN A 1 12.62 -34.70 -2.71
CA ASN A 1 11.27 -34.68 -2.13
C ASN A 1 10.55 -33.43 -2.61
N GLN A 2 9.91 -33.49 -3.79
CA GLN A 2 9.30 -32.32 -4.44
C GLN A 2 7.81 -32.30 -4.12
N ALA A 3 7.37 -31.40 -3.23
CA ALA A 3 5.95 -31.15 -3.02
C ALA A 3 5.37 -30.52 -4.29
N HIS A 4 4.64 -31.30 -5.09
CA HIS A 4 3.92 -30.82 -6.25
C HIS A 4 2.64 -30.12 -5.80
N THR A 5 2.68 -28.80 -5.71
CA THR A 5 1.50 -27.99 -5.41
C THR A 5 0.68 -27.82 -6.69
N LEU A 6 -0.38 -28.61 -6.85
CA LEU A 6 -1.33 -28.43 -7.95
C LEU A 6 -2.30 -27.29 -7.62
N ILE A 7 -2.17 -26.16 -8.31
CA ILE A 7 -3.11 -25.03 -8.19
C ILE A 7 -4.11 -25.13 -9.35
N VAL A 8 -5.32 -25.61 -9.06
CA VAL A 8 -6.43 -25.64 -10.02
C VAL A 8 -7.30 -24.40 -9.80
N SER A 9 -7.57 -23.66 -10.87
CA SER A 9 -8.47 -22.50 -10.84
C SER A 9 -9.72 -22.79 -11.66
N ALA A 10 -10.89 -22.46 -11.10
CA ALA A 10 -12.17 -22.67 -11.76
C ALA A 10 -13.10 -21.48 -11.46
N ARG A 11 -13.98 -21.16 -12.41
CA ARG A 11 -14.98 -20.10 -12.23
C ARG A 11 -16.13 -20.63 -11.38
N LEU A 12 -16.48 -19.92 -10.32
CA LEU A 12 -17.65 -20.26 -9.52
C LEU A 12 -18.93 -19.82 -10.25
N PRO A 13 -19.92 -20.69 -10.45
CA PRO A 13 -21.23 -20.31 -10.98
C PRO A 13 -21.88 -19.23 -10.10
N ARG A 14 -22.61 -18.30 -10.71
CA ARG A 14 -23.19 -17.12 -10.02
C ARG A 14 -24.16 -17.49 -8.87
N ASP A 15 -24.70 -18.71 -8.92
CA ASP A 15 -25.78 -19.16 -8.04
C ASP A 15 -25.25 -19.94 -6.83
N LYS A 16 -23.94 -20.19 -6.74
CA LYS A 16 -23.32 -20.97 -5.66
C LYS A 16 -22.47 -20.10 -4.74
N THR A 17 -22.63 -20.29 -3.43
CA THR A 17 -21.80 -19.63 -2.43
C THR A 17 -20.50 -20.40 -2.20
N LEU A 18 -19.47 -19.70 -1.71
CA LEU A 18 -18.17 -20.32 -1.37
C LEU A 18 -18.27 -21.38 -0.31
N VAL A 19 -19.20 -21.21 0.62
CA VAL A 19 -19.44 -22.18 1.70
C VAL A 19 -19.90 -23.50 1.10
N GLN A 20 -20.82 -23.42 0.13
CA GLN A 20 -21.33 -24.58 -0.59
C GLN A 20 -20.24 -25.21 -1.48
N ALA A 21 -19.46 -24.41 -2.19
CA ALA A 21 -18.32 -24.89 -2.99
C ALA A 21 -17.25 -25.58 -2.13
N ASN A 22 -16.91 -25.00 -0.96
CA ASN A 22 -15.98 -25.61 -0.02
C ASN A 22 -16.51 -26.92 0.56
N SER A 23 -17.81 -27.01 0.87
CA SER A 23 -18.41 -28.25 1.36
C SER A 23 -18.37 -29.36 0.30
N GLN A 24 -18.65 -29.03 -0.97
CA GLN A 24 -18.58 -29.97 -2.08
C GLN A 24 -17.14 -30.41 -2.36
N MET A 25 -16.19 -29.47 -2.38
CA MET A 25 -14.78 -29.78 -2.60
C MET A 25 -14.17 -30.55 -1.41
N ALA A 26 -14.63 -30.32 -0.18
CA ALA A 26 -14.23 -31.09 0.99
C ALA A 26 -14.75 -32.53 0.92
N ALA A 27 -15.96 -32.74 0.39
CA ALA A 27 -16.50 -34.08 0.14
C ALA A 27 -15.71 -34.81 -0.96
N ILE A 28 -15.47 -34.14 -2.09
CA ILE A 28 -14.65 -34.67 -3.20
C ILE A 28 -13.22 -34.95 -2.72
N GLY A 29 -12.63 -34.05 -1.93
CA GLY A 29 -11.27 -34.21 -1.42
C GLY A 29 -11.15 -35.38 -0.44
N LYS A 30 -12.16 -35.61 0.41
CA LYS A 30 -12.20 -36.80 1.27
C LYS A 30 -12.28 -38.08 0.46
N GLN A 31 -13.10 -38.11 -0.59
CA GLN A 31 -13.21 -39.27 -1.48
C GLN A 31 -11.89 -39.50 -2.26
N PHE A 32 -11.28 -38.43 -2.76
CA PHE A 32 -10.02 -38.49 -3.50
C PHE A 32 -8.84 -39.00 -2.64
N VAL A 33 -8.77 -38.58 -1.37
CA VAL A 33 -7.76 -39.10 -0.42
C VAL A 33 -7.99 -40.58 -0.08
N GLN A 34 -9.24 -41.04 -0.06
CA GLN A 34 -9.58 -42.45 0.15
C GLN A 34 -9.22 -43.33 -1.06
N GLU A 35 -9.42 -42.82 -2.27
CA GLU A 35 -9.13 -43.53 -3.52
C GLU A 35 -7.62 -43.52 -3.88
N HIS A 36 -6.86 -42.49 -3.43
CA HIS A 36 -5.43 -42.35 -3.73
C HIS A 36 -4.56 -42.05 -2.48
N PRO A 37 -4.47 -42.98 -1.51
CA PRO A 37 -3.74 -42.78 -0.24
C PRO A 37 -2.21 -42.65 -0.38
N GLN A 38 -1.63 -43.01 -1.53
CA GLN A 38 -0.18 -42.92 -1.79
C GLN A 38 0.27 -41.57 -2.38
N GLN A 39 -0.64 -40.70 -2.82
CA GLN A 39 -0.29 -39.44 -3.50
C GLN A 39 -0.44 -38.19 -2.61
N LEU A 40 -1.25 -38.23 -1.55
CA LEU A 40 -1.48 -37.10 -0.65
C LEU A 40 -1.20 -37.49 0.81
N GLY A 41 -0.38 -36.71 1.50
CA GLY A 41 -0.17 -36.86 2.95
C GLY A 41 -1.45 -36.53 3.72
N SER A 42 -1.70 -37.24 4.83
CA SER A 42 -2.92 -37.20 5.64
C SER A 42 -3.34 -35.82 6.19
N ASP A 43 -2.56 -34.76 5.95
CA ASP A 43 -2.80 -33.39 6.41
C ASP A 43 -3.21 -32.42 5.28
N ASP A 44 -3.26 -32.89 4.03
CA ASP A 44 -3.50 -32.03 2.86
C ASP A 44 -4.99 -31.76 2.63
N ARG A 45 -5.52 -30.79 3.39
CA ARG A 45 -6.91 -30.33 3.27
C ARG A 45 -7.10 -29.58 1.96
N LEU A 46 -7.68 -30.23 0.96
CA LEU A 46 -8.21 -29.57 -0.25
C LEU A 46 -9.16 -28.44 0.16
N ARG A 47 -8.71 -27.20 -0.03
CA ARG A 47 -9.44 -26.00 0.40
C ARG A 47 -9.62 -25.04 -0.75
N VAL A 48 -10.87 -24.71 -1.06
CA VAL A 48 -11.23 -23.74 -2.08
C VAL A 48 -11.15 -22.37 -1.44
N THR A 49 -10.07 -21.66 -1.74
CA THR A 49 -9.92 -20.26 -1.36
C THR A 49 -10.06 -19.42 -2.60
N PHE A 50 -10.65 -18.23 -2.47
CA PHE A 50 -10.65 -17.31 -3.59
C PHE A 50 -9.22 -16.98 -3.99
N MET A 51 -8.96 -16.95 -5.30
CA MET A 51 -7.65 -16.56 -5.82
C MET A 51 -7.23 -15.18 -5.30
N GLN A 52 -8.18 -14.27 -5.10
CA GLN A 52 -7.95 -12.94 -4.52
C GLN A 52 -7.43 -12.99 -3.06
N GLU A 53 -7.90 -13.93 -2.24
CA GLU A 53 -7.44 -14.09 -0.86
C GLU A 53 -6.01 -14.64 -0.80
N ARG A 54 -5.65 -15.55 -1.72
CA ARG A 54 -4.29 -16.09 -1.84
C ARG A 54 -3.30 -15.01 -2.28
N MET A 55 -3.70 -14.19 -3.27
CA MET A 55 -2.87 -13.09 -3.77
C MET A 55 -2.67 -11.98 -2.72
N THR A 56 -3.68 -11.68 -1.91
CA THR A 56 -3.60 -10.57 -0.95
C THR A 56 -3.07 -10.98 0.43
N ARG A 57 -3.20 -12.25 0.85
CA ARG A 57 -2.73 -12.70 2.17
C ARG A 57 -1.23 -12.48 2.39
N GLY A 58 -0.40 -12.72 1.38
CA GLY A 58 1.05 -12.51 1.49
C GLY A 58 1.45 -11.04 1.48
N ALA A 59 0.76 -10.21 0.71
CA ALA A 59 1.13 -8.80 0.53
C ALA A 59 0.54 -7.86 1.60
N ARG A 60 -0.62 -8.19 2.18
CA ARG A 60 -1.34 -7.35 3.15
C ARG A 60 -0.46 -6.88 4.34
N PRO A 61 0.30 -7.75 5.03
CA PRO A 61 1.11 -7.32 6.17
C PRO A 61 2.21 -6.34 5.75
N ALA A 62 2.89 -6.62 4.63
CA ALA A 62 3.94 -5.76 4.11
C ALA A 62 3.40 -4.39 3.67
N LEU A 63 2.23 -4.37 3.01
CA LEU A 63 1.53 -3.13 2.63
C LEU A 63 1.12 -2.31 3.85
N LEU A 64 0.65 -2.95 4.92
CA LEU A 64 0.29 -2.27 6.17
C LEU A 64 1.51 -1.67 6.86
N ILE A 65 2.63 -2.40 6.93
CA ILE A 65 3.88 -1.89 7.49
C ILE A 65 4.39 -0.72 6.65
N LEU A 66 4.36 -0.84 5.32
CA LEU A 66 4.77 0.23 4.41
C LEU A 66 3.89 1.48 4.59
N MET A 67 2.56 1.31 4.68
CA MET A 67 1.64 2.41 4.97
C MET A 67 1.93 3.06 6.32
N GLY A 68 2.20 2.26 7.36
CA GLY A 68 2.58 2.76 8.68
C GLY A 68 3.88 3.56 8.64
N ALA A 69 4.90 3.05 7.95
CA ALA A 69 6.19 3.73 7.77
C ALA A 69 6.01 5.06 7.01
N VAL A 70 5.26 5.06 5.91
CA VAL A 70 4.95 6.29 5.15
C VAL A 70 4.19 7.29 6.01
N GLY A 71 3.23 6.83 6.82
CA GLY A 71 2.48 7.68 7.75
C GLY A 71 3.39 8.33 8.81
N LEU A 72 4.32 7.58 9.38
CA LEU A 72 5.32 8.12 10.32
C LEU A 72 6.25 9.14 9.66
N VAL A 73 6.73 8.86 8.45
CA VAL A 73 7.57 9.80 7.70
C VAL A 73 6.80 11.09 7.40
N LEU A 74 5.52 10.99 7.02
CA LEU A 74 4.65 12.15 6.80
C LEU A 74 4.47 12.96 8.09
N LEU A 75 4.24 12.30 9.23
CA LEU A 75 4.15 12.94 10.54
C LEU A 75 5.43 13.70 10.91
N ILE A 76 6.60 13.09 10.71
CA ILE A 76 7.90 13.73 10.94
C ILE A 76 8.06 14.95 10.04
N ALA A 77 7.71 14.84 8.76
CA ALA A 77 7.76 15.96 7.83
C ALA A 77 6.82 17.10 8.27
N CYS A 78 5.59 16.79 8.68
CA CYS A 78 4.64 17.77 9.21
C CYS A 78 5.16 18.46 10.49
N ALA A 79 5.78 17.71 11.40
CA ALA A 79 6.38 18.27 12.61
C ALA A 79 7.53 19.23 12.27
N ASN A 80 8.38 18.88 11.30
CA ASN A 80 9.48 19.73 10.84
C ASN A 80 8.98 21.03 10.21
N VAL A 81 7.92 20.95 9.39
CA VAL A 81 7.25 22.13 8.83
C VAL A 81 6.67 23.02 9.94
N ALA A 82 5.99 22.43 10.93
CA ALA A 82 5.46 23.17 12.06
C ALA A 82 6.56 23.87 12.86
N ASN A 83 7.67 23.19 13.13
CA ASN A 83 8.83 23.76 13.82
C ASN A 83 9.47 24.90 13.01
N LEU A 84 9.59 24.75 11.69
CA LEU A 84 10.12 25.81 10.83
C LEU A 84 9.23 27.07 10.86
N LEU A 85 7.91 26.88 10.81
CA LEU A 85 6.93 27.96 10.92
C LEU A 85 7.01 28.63 12.29
N LEU A 86 7.12 27.85 13.36
CA LEU A 86 7.29 28.33 14.74
C LEU A 86 8.58 29.14 14.91
N ALA A 87 9.72 28.63 14.44
CA ALA A 87 11.02 29.31 14.55
C ALA A 87 11.06 30.63 13.78
N ARG A 88 10.43 30.70 12.60
CA ARG A 88 10.33 31.94 11.82
C ARG A 88 9.34 32.93 12.46
N ALA A 89 8.27 32.44 13.07
CA ALA A 89 7.32 33.26 13.81
C ALA A 89 7.95 33.88 15.08
N THR A 90 8.77 33.12 15.82
CA THR A 90 9.50 33.62 16.99
C THR A 90 10.58 34.63 16.60
N ALA A 91 11.32 34.40 15.51
CA ALA A 91 12.31 35.35 15.01
C ALA A 91 11.71 36.73 14.62
N ARG A 92 10.46 36.75 14.14
CA ARG A 92 9.73 38.00 13.79
C ARG A 92 8.72 38.44 14.87
N GLN A 93 8.73 37.82 16.04
CA GLN A 93 7.73 38.02 17.09
C GLN A 93 7.66 39.46 17.59
N LYS A 94 8.81 40.17 17.67
CA LYS A 94 8.88 41.58 18.06
C LYS A 94 8.19 42.49 17.04
N GLU A 95 8.48 42.35 15.74
CA GLU A 95 7.80 43.09 14.67
C GLU A 95 6.29 42.82 14.68
N ILE A 96 5.91 41.55 14.83
CA ILE A 96 4.52 41.07 14.86
C ILE A 96 3.75 41.64 16.07
N ALA A 97 4.38 41.72 17.24
CA ALA A 97 3.78 42.29 18.46
C ALA A 97 3.60 43.81 18.34
N ILE A 98 4.61 44.52 17.84
CA ILE A 98 4.56 45.97 17.61
C ILE A 98 3.46 46.29 16.59
N ARG A 99 3.42 45.59 15.45
CA ARG A 99 2.42 45.77 14.40
C ARG A 99 0.99 45.42 14.83
N ALA A 100 0.84 44.46 15.73
CA ALA A 100 -0.46 44.15 16.31
C ALA A 100 -0.96 45.23 17.26
N ALA A 101 -0.07 45.90 18.00
CA ALA A 101 -0.42 47.02 18.85
C ALA A 101 -0.92 48.25 18.03
N ILE A 102 -0.47 48.38 16.77
CA ILE A 102 -0.93 49.39 15.79
C ILE A 102 -1.97 48.85 14.79
N GLY A 103 -2.49 47.63 15.00
CA GLY A 103 -3.62 47.07 14.24
C GLY A 103 -3.30 46.41 12.90
N GLY A 104 -2.04 46.30 12.46
CA GLY A 104 -1.73 45.81 11.12
C GLY A 104 -0.44 45.01 10.99
N GLY A 105 -0.54 43.72 10.60
CA GLY A 105 0.57 43.04 9.91
C GLY A 105 0.90 41.58 10.27
N ARG A 106 0.19 40.94 11.20
CA ARG A 106 0.47 39.52 11.55
C ARG A 106 0.10 38.56 10.39
N ALA A 107 -0.98 38.86 9.68
CA ALA A 107 -1.52 38.00 8.60
C ALA A 107 -0.62 37.91 7.35
N ARG A 108 0.15 38.96 7.01
CA ARG A 108 0.99 38.97 5.81
C ARG A 108 2.19 38.03 5.94
N ILE A 109 2.82 38.02 7.11
CA ILE A 109 3.96 37.13 7.41
C ILE A 109 3.48 35.68 7.46
N VAL A 110 2.34 35.42 8.11
CA VAL A 110 1.73 34.07 8.13
C VAL A 110 1.39 33.59 6.71
N ARG A 111 0.78 34.43 5.86
CA ARG A 111 0.51 34.08 4.46
C ARG A 111 1.80 33.78 3.69
N GLN A 112 2.83 34.60 3.82
CA GLN A 112 4.11 34.40 3.13
C GLN A 112 4.76 33.07 3.52
N LEU A 113 4.79 32.77 4.82
CA LEU A 113 5.34 31.53 5.35
C LEU A 113 4.56 30.30 4.88
N LEU A 114 3.23 30.38 4.89
CA LEU A 114 2.37 29.33 4.37
C LEU A 114 2.59 29.13 2.87
N THR A 115 2.70 30.20 2.09
CA THR A 115 2.96 30.10 0.64
C THR A 115 4.34 29.53 0.33
N GLU A 116 5.37 29.90 1.10
CA GLU A 116 6.74 29.42 0.88
C GLU A 116 6.85 27.93 1.20
N THR A 117 6.28 27.49 2.33
CA THR A 117 6.25 26.07 2.68
C THR A 117 5.32 25.27 1.79
N ALA A 118 4.18 25.82 1.37
CA ALA A 118 3.28 25.15 0.43
C ALA A 118 3.95 24.97 -0.94
N LEU A 119 4.69 25.97 -1.43
CA LEU A 119 5.45 25.87 -2.68
C LEU A 119 6.52 24.77 -2.58
N LEU A 120 7.29 24.75 -1.48
CA LEU A 120 8.27 23.70 -1.22
C LEU A 120 7.63 22.31 -1.13
N ALA A 121 6.47 22.19 -0.47
CA ALA A 121 5.73 20.94 -0.36
C ALA A 121 5.23 20.45 -1.73
N VAL A 122 4.72 21.34 -2.58
CA VAL A 122 4.29 21.02 -3.95
C VAL A 122 5.47 20.57 -4.80
N ILE A 123 6.59 21.29 -4.77
CA ILE A 123 7.80 20.91 -5.51
C ILE A 123 8.32 19.55 -5.04
N GLY A 124 8.42 19.35 -3.71
CA GLY A 124 8.82 18.06 -3.13
C GLY A 124 7.87 16.92 -3.51
N GLY A 125 6.56 17.16 -3.53
CA GLY A 125 5.55 16.21 -3.96
C GLY A 125 5.68 15.83 -5.44
N ILE A 126 5.86 16.81 -6.32
CA ILE A 126 6.08 16.57 -7.76
C ILE A 126 7.37 15.76 -7.97
N CYS A 127 8.47 16.16 -7.34
CA CYS A 127 9.73 15.43 -7.41
C CYS A 127 9.60 14.00 -6.88
N GLY A 128 8.90 13.81 -5.75
CA GLY A 128 8.64 12.49 -5.18
C GLY A 128 7.82 11.59 -6.11
N LEU A 129 6.78 12.14 -6.75
CA LEU A 129 5.97 11.40 -7.74
C LEU A 129 6.79 11.02 -8.97
N LEU A 130 7.60 11.93 -9.49
CA LEU A 130 8.49 11.67 -10.62
C LEU A 130 9.50 10.57 -10.28
N LEU A 131 10.20 10.71 -9.15
CA LEU A 131 11.17 9.73 -8.67
C LEU A 131 10.52 8.37 -8.39
N GLY A 132 9.32 8.34 -7.80
CA GLY A 132 8.56 7.11 -7.60
C GLY A 132 8.20 6.44 -8.92
N SER A 133 7.70 7.21 -9.89
CA SER A 133 7.35 6.68 -11.22
C SER A 133 8.56 6.13 -11.97
N TRP A 134 9.70 6.80 -11.86
CA TRP A 134 10.95 6.37 -12.48
C TRP A 134 11.56 5.18 -11.75
N GLY A 135 11.54 5.18 -10.42
CA GLY A 135 12.04 4.10 -9.58
C GLY A 135 11.30 2.80 -9.82
N VAL A 136 9.96 2.83 -9.89
CA VAL A 136 9.16 1.65 -10.24
C VAL A 136 9.51 1.15 -11.64
N ARG A 137 9.60 2.04 -12.63
CA ARG A 137 9.98 1.65 -14.01
C ARG A 137 11.39 1.08 -14.09
N ALA A 138 12.34 1.61 -13.33
CA ALA A 138 13.72 1.13 -13.27
C ALA A 138 13.80 -0.23 -12.60
N LEU A 139 13.09 -0.41 -11.48
CA LEU A 139 13.01 -1.69 -10.77
C LEU A 139 12.41 -2.78 -11.67
N LEU A 140 11.34 -2.47 -12.40
CA LEU A 140 10.72 -3.41 -13.35
C LEU A 140 11.62 -3.78 -14.53
N ARG A 141 12.57 -2.92 -14.94
CA ARG A 141 13.55 -3.26 -15.99
C ARG A 141 14.67 -4.15 -15.48
N GLY A 142 14.97 -4.13 -14.18
CA GLY A 142 16.02 -4.95 -13.57
C GLY A 142 15.58 -6.35 -13.17
N ILE A 143 14.27 -6.64 -13.17
CA ILE A 143 13.73 -7.97 -12.87
C ILE A 143 13.66 -8.78 -14.18
N PRO A 144 14.39 -9.91 -14.32
CA PRO A 144 14.23 -10.80 -15.46
C PRO A 144 12.77 -11.29 -15.53
N SER A 145 12.19 -11.18 -16.71
CA SER A 145 10.75 -11.19 -16.98
C SER A 145 10.17 -12.60 -17.00
N ASP A 146 9.80 -13.13 -15.82
CA ASP A 146 8.95 -14.34 -15.68
C ASP A 146 7.61 -14.06 -14.95
N LEU A 147 7.15 -12.80 -14.93
CA LEU A 147 5.84 -12.45 -14.36
C LEU A 147 4.88 -11.92 -15.44
N PRO A 148 4.00 -12.78 -16.00
CA PRO A 148 2.99 -12.43 -17.01
C PRO A 148 1.81 -11.68 -16.38
N ARG A 149 2.05 -10.46 -15.86
CA ARG A 149 1.02 -9.72 -15.11
C ARG A 149 0.81 -8.26 -15.51
N ILE A 150 1.49 -7.79 -16.55
CA ILE A 150 1.38 -6.38 -17.02
C ILE A 150 0.45 -6.24 -18.24
N GLN A 151 -0.04 -7.34 -18.82
CA GLN A 151 -0.94 -7.30 -19.99
C GLN A 151 -2.44 -7.35 -19.67
N GLU A 152 -2.86 -7.71 -18.44
CA GLU A 152 -4.29 -7.84 -18.09
C GLU A 152 -4.97 -6.56 -17.59
N ILE A 153 -4.24 -5.45 -17.39
CA ILE A 153 -4.80 -4.21 -16.80
C ILE A 153 -5.23 -3.19 -17.88
N ALA A 154 -5.08 -3.51 -19.17
CA ALA A 154 -5.29 -2.56 -20.27
C ALA A 154 -6.42 -2.93 -21.26
N ALA A 155 -7.38 -3.78 -20.87
CA ALA A 155 -8.56 -4.08 -21.70
C ALA A 155 -9.87 -3.77 -20.96
#